data_AF-A0AAV2B405-F1
#
_entry.id   AF-A0AAV2B405-F1
#
_cell.length_a   1.000
_cell.length_b   1.000
_cell.length_c   1.000
_cell.angle_alpha   90.00
_cell.angle_beta   90.00
_cell.angle_gamma   90.00
#
_symmetry.space_group_name_H-M   'P 1'
#
loop_
_entity.id
_entity.type
_entity.pdbx_description
1 polymer ?
#
loop_
_entity_poly.entity_id
_entity_poly.type
_entity_poly.pdbx_seq_one_letter_code
_entity_poly.pdbx_strand_id
1 'polypeptide(L)'
;MYIVRFYSIFCNRVGIYSAYTRAGTTWGLGGTCVNVGCIPKKLYHQAASLGKAMEHAKRYGWNVNENITHDWDILRSAVIDYIKSLNWGHRVQLKQKDVDYYNVKGSFINPHEIKITHKSGKTECLSAENFVIAVGGRPKYPEIPGAIEYCISSDDIFSFEKPPGKTLVIGGSYVALECAGFLNGLGFDTTVMVRSICLRGFDQQMATLIRDHMKNEGVKFVNESVPLKIEKNEKTGLLYVTWKDTTNHKLKDSFETVLVAIGKARTYSCCN
;
A
#
# COMPACT_ATOMS: atom_id res chain seq x y z
N MET A 1 6.61 -8.08 -18.38
CA MET A 1 6.57 -9.47 -17.85
C MET A 1 5.93 -9.45 -16.47
N TYR A 2 4.76 -10.05 -16.28
CA TYR A 2 3.97 -9.93 -15.04
C TYR A 2 4.20 -11.14 -14.12
N ILE A 3 4.66 -10.92 -12.89
CA ILE A 3 4.86 -11.98 -11.88
C ILE A 3 3.89 -11.74 -10.71
N VAL A 4 2.73 -12.42 -10.74
CA VAL A 4 1.70 -12.31 -9.69
C VAL A 4 0.99 -13.65 -9.49
N ARG A 5 1.05 -14.21 -8.26
CA ARG A 5 0.41 -15.42 -7.70
C ARG A 5 0.68 -15.39 -6.17
N PHE A 6 0.15 -16.20 -5.24
CA PHE A 6 -1.12 -16.94 -5.04
C PHE A 6 -1.28 -17.05 -3.48
N TYR A 7 -2.51 -17.19 -2.95
CA TYR A 7 -2.80 -17.62 -1.57
C TYR A 7 -3.94 -18.65 -1.61
N SER A 8 -3.79 -19.80 -0.98
CA SER A 8 -4.88 -20.78 -0.78
C SER A 8 -4.85 -21.37 0.63
N ILE A 9 -6.06 -21.60 1.16
CA ILE A 9 -6.28 -22.35 2.40
C ILE A 9 -6.89 -23.68 2.00
N PHE A 10 -6.38 -24.75 2.59
CA PHE A 10 -6.89 -26.11 2.51
C PHE A 10 -7.29 -26.58 3.90
N CYS A 11 -8.01 -27.69 3.95
CA CYS A 11 -8.37 -28.40 5.17
C CYS A 11 -7.09 -28.99 5.83
N ASN A 12 -6.36 -28.13 6.57
CA ASN A 12 -5.03 -28.33 7.17
C ASN A 12 -3.80 -28.15 6.26
N ARG A 13 -3.88 -27.38 5.16
CA ARG A 13 -2.68 -26.87 4.44
C ARG A 13 -2.84 -25.41 4.05
N VAL A 14 -1.76 -24.63 3.98
CA VAL A 14 -1.78 -23.21 3.61
C VAL A 14 -0.65 -22.91 2.64
N GLY A 15 -0.99 -22.64 1.38
CA GLY A 15 -0.06 -22.26 0.32
C GLY A 15 0.01 -20.75 0.19
N ILE A 16 1.16 -20.16 0.53
CA ILE A 16 1.34 -18.69 0.55
C ILE A 16 2.62 -18.30 -0.15
N TYR A 17 2.50 -17.38 -1.10
CA TYR A 17 3.63 -16.77 -1.76
C TYR A 17 3.73 -15.27 -1.44
N SER A 18 4.86 -14.86 -0.88
CA SER A 18 5.24 -13.45 -0.85
C SER A 18 5.78 -13.03 -2.22
N ALA A 19 4.90 -12.47 -3.06
CA ALA A 19 5.27 -11.88 -4.34
C ALA A 19 5.85 -10.48 -4.18
N TYR A 20 7.09 -10.29 -4.67
CA TYR A 20 7.75 -8.99 -4.83
C TYR A 20 6.79 -7.94 -5.40
N THR A 21 6.81 -6.73 -4.84
CA THR A 21 6.24 -5.55 -5.51
C THR A 21 7.10 -5.18 -6.72
N ARG A 22 6.62 -4.24 -7.54
CA ARG A 22 7.43 -3.70 -8.64
C ARG A 22 8.65 -2.92 -8.16
N ALA A 23 8.61 -2.38 -6.93
CA ALA A 23 9.76 -1.78 -6.26
C ALA A 23 10.62 -2.78 -5.45
N GLY A 24 10.32 -4.09 -5.51
CA GLY A 24 11.11 -5.15 -4.86
C GLY A 24 10.71 -5.51 -3.42
N THR A 25 9.77 -4.78 -2.80
CA THR A 25 9.28 -5.05 -1.43
C THR A 25 8.65 -6.44 -1.31
N THR A 26 8.92 -7.14 -0.22
CA THR A 26 8.31 -8.43 0.16
C THR A 26 8.00 -8.48 1.65
N TRP A 27 7.15 -9.40 2.08
CA TRP A 27 6.69 -9.49 3.47
C TRP A 27 6.39 -10.94 3.92
N GLY A 28 5.91 -11.10 5.15
CA GLY A 28 5.69 -12.39 5.78
C GLY A 28 4.29 -12.98 5.61
N LEU A 29 3.94 -13.84 6.57
CA LEU A 29 2.66 -14.52 6.67
C LEU A 29 1.53 -13.57 7.11
N GLY A 30 0.26 -13.86 6.77
CA GLY A 30 -0.92 -13.09 7.22
C GLY A 30 -1.56 -12.21 6.12
N GLY A 31 -1.04 -12.24 4.90
CA GLY A 31 -1.65 -11.56 3.75
C GLY A 31 -1.64 -10.03 3.85
N THR A 32 -2.46 -9.38 3.01
CA THR A 32 -2.46 -7.92 2.84
C THR A 32 -2.77 -7.16 4.13
N CYS A 33 -3.76 -7.58 4.92
CA CYS A 33 -4.24 -6.82 6.08
C CYS A 33 -3.19 -6.68 7.19
N VAL A 34 -2.41 -7.75 7.43
CA VAL A 34 -1.31 -7.78 8.40
C VAL A 34 -0.09 -7.00 7.89
N ASN A 35 0.31 -7.22 6.63
CA ASN A 35 1.64 -6.81 6.16
C ASN A 35 1.65 -5.44 5.45
N VAL A 36 0.63 -5.12 4.67
CA VAL A 36 0.60 -3.97 3.74
C VAL A 36 -0.81 -3.37 3.60
N GLY A 37 -1.48 -3.21 4.74
CA GLY A 37 -2.90 -2.88 4.80
C GLY A 37 -3.32 -2.42 6.17
N CYS A 38 -4.40 -3.02 6.69
CA CYS A 38 -5.11 -2.60 7.89
C CYS A 38 -4.19 -2.20 9.06
N ILE A 39 -3.26 -3.10 9.42
CA ILE A 39 -2.36 -2.99 10.57
C ILE A 39 -1.37 -1.83 10.41
N PRO A 40 -0.41 -1.84 9.45
CA PRO A 40 0.52 -0.73 9.29
C PRO A 40 -0.22 0.59 9.07
N LYS A 41 -1.24 0.62 8.21
CA LYS A 41 -2.04 1.83 7.97
C LYS A 41 -2.58 2.43 9.26
N LYS A 42 -3.09 1.61 10.20
CA LYS A 42 -3.64 2.13 11.47
C LYS A 42 -2.51 2.61 12.41
N LEU A 43 -1.34 2.00 12.39
CA LEU A 43 -0.17 2.45 13.17
C LEU A 43 0.39 3.78 12.64
N TYR A 44 0.55 3.94 11.33
CA TYR A 44 0.94 5.22 10.71
C TYR A 44 -0.10 6.32 10.96
N HIS A 45 -1.40 6.01 10.85
CA HIS A 45 -2.48 6.94 11.22
C HIS A 45 -2.47 7.30 12.71
N GLN A 46 -2.14 6.36 13.60
CA GLN A 46 -1.99 6.63 15.04
C GLN A 46 -0.80 7.56 15.30
N ALA A 47 0.33 7.37 14.64
CA ALA A 47 1.50 8.25 14.76
C ALA A 47 1.17 9.69 14.32
N ALA A 48 0.50 9.86 13.18
CA ALA A 48 -0.03 11.17 12.76
C ALA A 48 -1.00 11.78 13.78
N SER A 49 -1.90 10.98 14.35
CA SER A 49 -2.86 11.43 15.37
C SER A 49 -2.18 11.86 16.68
N LEU A 50 -1.07 11.19 17.06
CA LEU A 50 -0.26 11.58 18.22
C LEU A 50 0.40 12.95 18.01
N GLY A 51 0.84 13.27 16.79
CA GLY A 51 1.31 14.62 16.42
C GLY A 51 0.29 15.70 16.79
N LYS A 52 -0.97 15.53 16.35
CA LYS A 52 -2.06 16.47 16.68
C LYS A 52 -2.44 16.47 18.16
N ALA A 53 -2.37 15.32 18.83
CA ALA A 53 -2.62 15.23 20.27
C ALA A 53 -1.59 16.03 21.09
N MET A 54 -0.31 16.06 20.69
CA MET A 54 0.72 16.86 21.35
C MET A 54 0.52 18.37 21.17
N GLU A 55 0.05 18.82 20.00
CA GLU A 55 -0.38 20.21 19.78
C GLU A 55 -1.53 20.59 20.74
N HIS A 56 -2.56 19.74 20.81
CA HIS A 56 -3.72 19.97 21.67
C HIS A 56 -3.37 19.91 23.17
N ALA A 57 -2.43 19.06 23.59
CA ALA A 57 -2.04 18.89 24.99
C ALA A 57 -1.65 20.20 25.68
N LYS A 58 -1.04 21.15 24.94
CA LYS A 58 -0.72 22.50 25.44
C LYS A 58 -1.95 23.24 25.97
N ARG A 59 -3.12 23.09 25.33
CA ARG A 59 -4.39 23.68 25.77
C ARG A 59 -4.97 23.04 27.04
N TYR A 60 -4.51 21.84 27.39
CA TYR A 60 -4.85 21.12 28.62
C TYR A 60 -3.77 21.27 29.72
N GLY A 61 -2.86 22.24 29.58
CA GLY A 61 -1.85 22.57 30.59
C GLY A 61 -0.57 21.72 30.54
N TRP A 62 -0.40 20.85 29.55
CA TRP A 62 0.86 20.11 29.38
C TRP A 62 1.96 21.02 28.83
N ASN A 63 3.08 21.11 29.55
CA ASN A 63 4.27 21.79 29.05
C ASN A 63 4.98 20.92 28.01
N VAL A 64 4.59 21.09 26.74
CA VAL A 64 5.19 20.39 25.60
C VAL A 64 6.05 21.38 24.81
N ASN A 65 7.32 21.03 24.60
CA ASN A 65 8.28 21.83 23.83
C ASN A 65 7.76 22.16 22.42
N GLU A 66 8.28 23.22 21.80
CA GLU A 66 7.81 23.68 20.49
C GLU A 66 8.39 22.89 19.31
N ASN A 67 9.65 22.47 19.42
CA ASN A 67 10.36 21.74 18.36
C ASN A 67 10.08 20.23 18.42
N ILE A 68 8.83 19.83 18.19
CA ILE A 68 8.46 18.42 18.02
C ILE A 68 8.73 18.01 16.57
N THR A 69 9.65 17.07 16.37
CA THR A 69 9.92 16.47 15.06
C THR A 69 9.46 15.02 15.00
N HIS A 70 9.15 14.52 13.81
CA HIS A 70 8.81 13.13 13.58
C HIS A 70 9.95 12.41 12.83
N ASP A 71 10.32 11.22 13.31
CA ASP A 71 11.34 10.36 12.70
C ASP A 71 10.67 9.20 11.94
N TRP A 72 10.81 9.20 10.62
CA TRP A 72 10.27 8.17 9.73
C TRP A 72 10.92 6.80 9.95
N ASP A 73 12.22 6.75 10.19
CA ASP A 73 12.98 5.51 10.31
C ASP A 73 12.63 4.80 11.64
N ILE A 74 12.43 5.56 12.72
CA ILE A 74 11.94 5.03 14.01
C ILE A 74 10.53 4.46 13.86
N LEU A 75 9.58 5.21 13.29
CA LEU A 75 8.21 4.74 13.09
C LEU A 75 8.18 3.49 12.19
N ARG A 76 8.87 3.53 11.05
CA ARG A 76 8.94 2.40 10.12
C ARG A 76 9.49 1.15 10.79
N SER A 77 10.59 1.29 11.53
CA SER A 77 11.24 0.13 12.17
C SER A 77 10.32 -0.51 13.22
N ALA A 78 9.68 0.30 14.07
CA ALA A 78 8.69 -0.18 15.04
C ALA A 78 7.49 -0.90 14.37
N VAL A 79 6.97 -0.35 13.26
CA VAL A 79 5.88 -0.97 12.49
C VAL A 79 6.32 -2.29 11.84
N ILE A 80 7.51 -2.32 11.24
CA ILE A 80 8.08 -3.54 10.62
C ILE A 80 8.25 -4.64 11.68
N ASP A 81 8.80 -4.32 12.85
CA ASP A 81 9.06 -5.31 13.90
C ASP A 81 7.77 -5.82 14.54
N TYR A 82 6.76 -4.96 14.71
CA TYR A 82 5.42 -5.40 15.08
C TYR A 82 4.82 -6.37 14.04
N ILE A 83 4.95 -6.07 12.74
CA ILE A 83 4.48 -6.98 11.67
C ILE A 83 5.24 -8.31 11.70
N LYS A 84 6.57 -8.32 11.90
CA LYS A 84 7.36 -9.55 12.06
C LYS A 84 6.83 -10.40 13.22
N SER A 85 6.47 -9.78 14.35
CA SER A 85 5.89 -10.47 15.51
C SER A 85 4.56 -11.16 15.16
N LEU A 86 3.68 -10.49 14.39
CA LEU A 86 2.43 -11.08 13.90
C LEU A 86 2.69 -12.20 12.88
N ASN A 87 3.66 -12.03 11.98
CA ASN A 87 4.06 -13.07 11.03
C ASN A 87 4.52 -14.34 11.76
N TRP A 88 5.30 -14.18 12.85
CA TRP A 88 5.75 -15.29 13.69
C TRP A 88 4.60 -15.93 14.45
N GLY A 89 3.73 -15.14 15.10
CA GLY A 89 2.55 -15.62 15.80
C GLY A 89 1.63 -16.45 14.91
N HIS A 90 1.41 -16.04 13.66
CA HIS A 90 0.66 -16.85 12.70
C HIS A 90 1.36 -18.16 12.33
N ARG A 91 2.70 -18.22 12.23
CA ARG A 91 3.42 -19.47 11.98
C ARG A 91 3.27 -20.44 13.15
N VAL A 92 3.33 -19.93 14.38
CA VAL A 92 3.09 -20.71 15.61
C VAL A 92 1.67 -21.25 15.63
N GLN A 93 0.66 -20.41 15.35
CA GLN A 93 -0.75 -20.83 15.32
C GLN A 93 -1.05 -21.87 14.24
N LEU A 94 -0.44 -21.80 13.05
CA LEU A 94 -0.58 -22.84 12.03
C LEU A 94 0.01 -24.17 12.51
N LYS A 95 1.22 -24.14 13.11
CA LYS A 95 1.87 -25.33 13.66
C LYS A 95 1.07 -25.94 14.82
N GLN A 96 0.50 -25.13 15.71
CA GLN A 96 -0.33 -25.58 16.84
C GLN A 96 -1.68 -26.20 16.42
N LYS A 97 -2.08 -26.02 15.16
CA LYS A 97 -3.32 -26.57 14.59
C LYS A 97 -3.05 -27.64 13.53
N ASP A 98 -1.81 -28.15 13.48
CA ASP A 98 -1.35 -29.14 12.50
C ASP A 98 -1.66 -28.77 11.04
N VAL A 99 -1.50 -27.47 10.72
CA VAL A 99 -1.70 -26.93 9.36
C VAL A 99 -0.37 -26.84 8.63
N ASP A 100 -0.19 -27.65 7.58
CA ASP A 100 1.02 -27.64 6.74
C ASP A 100 1.21 -26.27 6.07
N TYR A 101 2.31 -25.58 6.34
CA TYR A 101 2.60 -24.28 5.75
C TYR A 101 3.61 -24.36 4.59
N TYR A 102 3.14 -24.08 3.36
CA TYR A 102 3.98 -24.07 2.16
C TYR A 102 4.23 -22.63 1.68
N ASN A 103 5.48 -22.16 1.76
CA ASN A 103 5.91 -20.85 1.27
C ASN A 103 6.16 -20.86 -0.25
N VAL A 104 5.13 -21.19 -1.03
CA VAL A 104 5.23 -21.59 -2.44
C VAL A 104 4.20 -20.91 -3.34
N LYS A 105 4.53 -20.83 -4.62
CA LYS A 105 3.70 -20.24 -5.68
C LYS A 105 2.86 -21.32 -6.36
N GLY A 106 1.57 -21.41 -6.02
CA GLY A 106 0.63 -22.37 -6.64
C GLY A 106 0.10 -21.95 -8.01
N SER A 107 -0.41 -22.91 -8.78
CA SER A 107 -1.38 -22.75 -9.89
C SER A 107 -2.08 -24.08 -10.18
N PHE A 108 -3.36 -24.05 -10.53
CA PHE A 108 -4.09 -25.25 -10.96
C PHE A 108 -3.47 -25.89 -12.21
N ILE A 109 -3.53 -27.21 -12.24
CA ILE A 109 -3.27 -28.05 -13.42
C ILE A 109 -4.62 -28.61 -13.92
N ASN A 110 -5.46 -29.03 -12.99
CA ASN A 110 -6.81 -29.57 -13.19
C ASN A 110 -7.63 -29.31 -11.90
N PRO A 111 -8.93 -29.66 -11.83
CA PRO A 111 -9.78 -29.35 -10.66
C PRO A 111 -9.31 -29.93 -9.31
N HIS A 112 -8.49 -30.98 -9.31
CA HIS A 112 -8.04 -31.69 -8.11
C HIS A 112 -6.53 -31.58 -7.84
N GLU A 113 -5.79 -30.81 -8.63
CA GLU A 113 -4.32 -30.75 -8.57
C GLU A 113 -3.76 -29.35 -8.84
N ILE A 114 -2.80 -28.93 -8.01
CA ILE A 114 -2.00 -27.71 -8.21
C ILE A 114 -0.52 -28.03 -8.40
N LYS A 115 0.12 -27.31 -9.32
CA LYS A 115 1.57 -27.17 -9.39
C LYS A 115 2.00 -26.11 -8.38
N ILE A 116 2.84 -26.48 -7.42
CA ILE A 116 3.52 -25.53 -6.54
C ILE A 116 4.97 -25.31 -7.00
N THR A 117 5.43 -24.07 -6.90
CA THR A 117 6.80 -23.66 -7.25
C THR A 117 7.46 -23.01 -6.05
N HIS A 118 8.58 -23.57 -5.61
CA HIS A 118 9.41 -23.06 -4.51
C HIS A 118 10.22 -21.84 -4.94
N LYS A 119 10.75 -21.07 -3.97
CA LYS A 119 11.68 -19.96 -4.26
C LYS A 119 12.95 -20.40 -4.99
N SER A 120 13.38 -21.65 -4.82
CA SER A 120 14.50 -22.27 -5.54
C SER A 120 14.21 -22.64 -6.99
N GLY A 121 12.97 -22.45 -7.47
CA GLY A 121 12.53 -22.92 -8.79
C GLY A 121 12.10 -24.39 -8.84
N LYS A 122 12.36 -25.20 -7.79
CA LYS A 122 11.83 -26.57 -7.69
C LYS A 122 10.30 -26.54 -7.80
N THR A 123 9.74 -27.44 -8.61
CA THR A 123 8.28 -27.62 -8.72
C THR A 123 7.86 -29.02 -8.32
N GLU A 124 6.69 -29.12 -7.70
CA GLU A 124 6.04 -30.39 -7.33
C GLU A 124 4.52 -30.21 -7.41
N CYS A 125 3.77 -31.31 -7.47
CA CYS A 125 2.31 -31.29 -7.51
C CYS A 125 1.72 -31.63 -6.15
N LEU A 126 0.60 -31.00 -5.81
CA LEU A 126 -0.24 -31.35 -4.66
C LEU A 126 -1.67 -31.59 -5.14
N SER A 127 -2.24 -32.74 -4.77
CA SER A 127 -3.66 -33.03 -4.96
C SER A 127 -4.48 -32.70 -3.71
N ALA A 128 -5.75 -32.37 -3.92
CA ALA A 128 -6.74 -32.21 -2.85
C ALA A 128 -8.15 -32.50 -3.38
N GLU A 129 -9.03 -32.98 -2.51
CA GLU A 129 -10.46 -33.13 -2.82
C GLU A 129 -11.12 -31.76 -3.07
N ASN A 130 -10.79 -30.77 -2.23
CA ASN A 130 -11.39 -29.44 -2.20
C ASN A 130 -10.32 -28.33 -2.17
N PHE A 131 -10.59 -27.20 -2.84
CA PHE A 131 -9.71 -26.04 -2.91
C PHE A 131 -10.44 -24.75 -2.49
N VAL A 132 -9.83 -23.94 -1.60
CA VAL A 132 -10.30 -22.57 -1.31
C VAL A 132 -9.33 -21.54 -1.89
N ILE A 133 -9.82 -20.73 -2.83
CA ILE A 133 -9.05 -19.69 -3.51
C ILE A 133 -9.12 -18.39 -2.69
N ALA A 134 -8.03 -18.04 -2.01
CA ALA A 134 -7.94 -16.89 -1.10
C ALA A 134 -6.94 -15.81 -1.58
N VAL A 135 -6.69 -15.76 -2.89
CA VAL A 135 -5.53 -15.10 -3.55
C VAL A 135 -5.45 -13.57 -3.42
N GLY A 136 -6.53 -12.92 -2.98
CA GLY A 136 -6.59 -11.47 -2.75
C GLY A 136 -6.46 -10.59 -4.00
N GLY A 137 -5.81 -9.43 -3.84
CA GLY A 137 -5.61 -8.44 -4.89
C GLY A 137 -4.36 -7.58 -4.67
N ARG A 138 -3.77 -7.07 -5.76
CA ARG A 138 -2.56 -6.21 -5.74
C ARG A 138 -2.86 -4.83 -6.32
N PRO A 139 -2.13 -3.76 -5.95
CA PRO A 139 -2.32 -2.41 -6.50
C PRO A 139 -2.28 -2.37 -8.03
N LYS A 140 -3.17 -1.56 -8.63
CA LYS A 140 -3.11 -1.20 -10.05
C LYS A 140 -2.16 -0.03 -10.26
N TYR A 141 -1.52 -0.02 -11.41
CA TYR A 141 -0.70 1.09 -11.91
C TYR A 141 -1.38 1.72 -13.14
N PRO A 142 -1.28 3.03 -13.36
CA PRO A 142 -1.73 3.64 -14.61
C PRO A 142 -0.84 3.18 -15.76
N GLU A 143 -1.44 3.00 -16.94
CA GLU A 143 -0.76 2.55 -18.16
C GLU A 143 -0.10 3.75 -18.87
N ILE A 144 0.90 4.33 -18.22
CA ILE A 144 1.64 5.50 -18.69
C ILE A 144 3.16 5.33 -18.49
N PRO A 145 4.01 6.01 -19.29
CA PRO A 145 5.47 5.95 -19.13
C PRO A 145 5.92 6.39 -17.73
N GLY A 146 6.86 5.65 -17.14
CA GLY A 146 7.44 5.93 -15.83
C GLY A 146 6.60 5.50 -14.63
N ALA A 147 5.34 5.06 -14.83
CA ALA A 147 4.50 4.63 -13.72
C ALA A 147 4.98 3.32 -13.09
N ILE A 148 5.55 2.41 -13.87
CA ILE A 148 6.02 1.10 -13.39
C ILE A 148 7.39 1.24 -12.73
N GLU A 149 8.22 2.13 -13.26
CA GLU A 149 9.62 2.32 -12.92
C GLU A 149 9.82 3.23 -11.70
N TYR A 150 8.98 4.27 -11.55
CA TYR A 150 9.21 5.34 -10.59
C TYR A 150 8.14 5.50 -9.52
N CYS A 151 6.96 4.88 -9.67
CA CYS A 151 5.88 5.02 -8.67
C CYS A 151 5.86 3.84 -7.69
N ILE A 152 5.54 4.16 -6.43
CA ILE A 152 5.28 3.18 -5.38
C ILE A 152 3.78 2.99 -5.18
N SER A 153 3.40 2.04 -4.31
CA SER A 153 2.01 1.73 -3.98
C SER A 153 1.82 1.56 -2.46
N SER A 154 0.59 1.23 -2.05
CA SER A 154 0.30 0.80 -0.66
C SER A 154 1.13 -0.40 -0.21
N ASP A 155 1.64 -1.20 -1.15
CA ASP A 155 2.43 -2.39 -0.82
C ASP A 155 3.89 -2.06 -0.47
N ASP A 156 4.32 -0.81 -0.71
CA ASP A 156 5.72 -0.38 -0.57
C ASP A 156 5.88 0.67 0.55
N ILE A 157 4.92 1.59 0.68
CA ILE A 157 5.01 2.77 1.57
C ILE A 157 5.27 2.42 3.04
N PHE A 158 4.68 1.32 3.53
CA PHE A 158 4.77 0.95 4.94
C PHE A 158 6.15 0.43 5.37
N SER A 159 7.01 0.11 4.41
CA SER A 159 8.41 -0.31 4.61
C SER A 159 9.38 0.50 3.76
N PHE A 160 9.03 1.73 3.38
CA PHE A 160 9.83 2.53 2.45
C PHE A 160 11.10 3.03 3.12
N GLU A 161 12.27 2.72 2.56
CA GLU A 161 13.59 2.92 3.19
C GLU A 161 13.98 4.39 3.39
N LYS A 162 13.30 5.32 2.72
CA LYS A 162 13.55 6.76 2.84
C LYS A 162 12.27 7.47 3.32
N PRO A 163 12.39 8.61 4.02
CA PRO A 163 11.24 9.48 4.27
C PRO A 163 10.59 9.86 2.92
N PRO A 164 9.25 9.77 2.77
CA PRO A 164 8.59 10.01 1.48
C PRO A 164 8.77 11.42 0.91
N GLY A 165 9.04 12.42 1.76
CA GLY A 165 9.23 13.80 1.33
C GLY A 165 7.98 14.38 0.67
N LYS A 166 8.15 15.34 -0.25
CA LYS A 166 7.04 15.89 -1.04
C LYS A 166 6.38 14.78 -1.87
N THR A 167 5.15 14.42 -1.52
CA THR A 167 4.48 13.20 -2.02
C THR A 167 3.23 13.50 -2.83
N LEU A 168 3.15 12.96 -4.05
CA LEU A 168 1.92 12.89 -4.84
C LEU A 168 1.21 11.55 -4.59
N VAL A 169 -0.04 11.59 -4.15
CA VAL A 169 -0.92 10.43 -4.04
C VAL A 169 -1.93 10.44 -5.19
N ILE A 170 -1.83 9.47 -6.10
CA ILE A 170 -2.69 9.35 -7.28
C ILE A 170 -3.88 8.42 -6.97
N GLY A 171 -5.05 9.01 -6.78
CA GLY A 171 -6.31 8.29 -6.56
C GLY A 171 -7.27 9.01 -5.61
N GLY A 172 -8.57 8.68 -5.72
CA GLY A 172 -9.62 9.12 -4.80
C GLY A 172 -10.21 7.99 -3.94
N SER A 173 -9.48 6.89 -3.76
CA SER A 173 -9.92 5.74 -2.96
C SER A 173 -9.70 5.96 -1.46
N TYR A 174 -10.30 5.14 -0.59
CA TYR A 174 -10.02 5.22 0.85
C TYR A 174 -8.52 5.04 1.15
N VAL A 175 -7.84 4.13 0.45
CA VAL A 175 -6.38 3.93 0.55
C VAL A 175 -5.62 5.21 0.19
N ALA A 176 -6.07 5.94 -0.83
CA ALA A 176 -5.46 7.20 -1.23
C ALA A 176 -5.59 8.26 -0.12
N LEU A 177 -6.79 8.43 0.43
CA LEU A 177 -7.05 9.44 1.47
C LEU A 177 -6.42 9.07 2.82
N GLU A 178 -6.42 7.79 3.20
CA GLU A 178 -5.74 7.30 4.40
C GLU A 178 -4.23 7.53 4.31
N CYS A 179 -3.59 7.18 3.18
CA CYS A 179 -2.17 7.44 2.97
C CYS A 179 -1.85 8.94 2.98
N ALA A 180 -2.64 9.75 2.27
CA ALA A 180 -2.42 11.20 2.25
C ALA A 180 -2.60 11.83 3.63
N GLY A 181 -3.62 11.42 4.38
CA GLY A 181 -3.89 11.91 5.73
C GLY A 181 -2.76 11.60 6.70
N PHE A 182 -2.24 10.37 6.74
CA PHE A 182 -1.12 10.07 7.64
C PHE A 182 0.19 10.73 7.18
N LEU A 183 0.48 10.82 5.87
CA LEU A 183 1.70 11.48 5.40
C LEU A 183 1.72 12.96 5.78
N ASN A 184 0.60 13.67 5.55
CA ASN A 184 0.45 15.06 5.95
C ASN A 184 0.54 15.26 7.47
N GLY A 185 -0.13 14.41 8.27
CA GLY A 185 -0.06 14.47 9.73
C GLY A 185 1.29 14.04 10.33
N LEU A 186 2.18 13.44 9.54
CA LEU A 186 3.60 13.21 9.87
C LEU A 186 4.54 14.33 9.37
N GLY A 187 3.99 15.39 8.79
CA GLY A 187 4.73 16.59 8.35
C GLY A 187 5.18 16.61 6.89
N PHE A 188 4.77 15.65 6.05
CA PHE A 188 5.17 15.61 4.63
C PHE A 188 4.24 16.45 3.73
N ASP A 189 4.81 17.26 2.84
CA ASP A 189 4.04 18.02 1.83
C ASP A 189 3.30 17.04 0.91
N THR A 190 1.98 16.94 1.09
CA THR A 190 1.17 15.89 0.51
C THR A 190 0.12 16.46 -0.43
N THR A 191 0.10 15.95 -1.67
CA THR A 191 -0.88 16.32 -2.70
C THR A 191 -1.66 15.09 -3.17
N VAL A 192 -2.99 15.18 -3.23
CA VAL A 192 -3.88 14.13 -3.76
C VAL A 192 -4.36 14.50 -5.16
N MET A 193 -4.10 13.65 -6.15
CA MET A 193 -4.64 13.79 -7.51
C MET A 193 -5.90 12.92 -7.67
N VAL A 194 -7.04 13.56 -7.94
CA VAL A 194 -8.36 12.93 -8.04
C VAL A 194 -8.89 13.07 -9.46
N ARG A 195 -9.14 11.94 -10.14
CA ARG A 195 -9.68 11.94 -11.52
C ARG A 195 -11.13 12.46 -11.62
N SER A 196 -11.93 12.30 -10.57
CA SER A 196 -13.35 12.69 -10.56
C SER A 196 -13.82 13.00 -9.15
N ILE A 197 -14.29 11.99 -8.41
CA ILE A 197 -14.78 12.11 -7.03
C ILE A 197 -13.93 11.32 -6.04
N CYS A 198 -13.92 11.79 -4.79
CA CYS A 198 -13.39 11.05 -3.65
C CYS A 198 -14.38 9.98 -3.18
N LEU A 199 -13.86 8.87 -2.64
CA LEU A 199 -14.63 7.79 -2.00
C LEU A 199 -15.83 7.32 -2.84
N ARG A 200 -15.62 7.08 -4.15
CA ARG A 200 -16.65 6.54 -5.03
C ARG A 200 -17.26 5.26 -4.44
N GLY A 201 -18.58 5.27 -4.22
CA GLY A 201 -19.32 4.18 -3.57
C GLY A 201 -19.71 4.46 -2.11
N PHE A 202 -19.20 5.53 -1.51
CA PHE A 202 -19.65 6.06 -0.22
C PHE A 202 -20.62 7.24 -0.43
N ASP A 203 -21.30 7.64 0.66
CA ASP A 203 -22.06 8.88 0.71
C ASP A 203 -21.18 10.08 0.29
N GLN A 204 -21.67 10.89 -0.64
CA GLN A 204 -20.90 11.97 -1.25
C GLN A 204 -20.92 13.29 -0.46
N GLN A 205 -21.89 13.49 0.44
CA GLN A 205 -21.83 14.57 1.42
C GLN A 205 -20.70 14.27 2.42
N MET A 206 -20.65 13.05 2.95
CA MET A 206 -19.58 12.61 3.86
C MET A 206 -18.21 12.61 3.19
N ALA A 207 -18.11 12.16 1.93
CA ALA A 207 -16.85 12.21 1.18
C ALA A 207 -16.36 13.65 0.94
N THR A 208 -17.28 14.59 0.75
CA THR A 208 -16.98 16.02 0.62
C THR A 208 -16.47 16.60 1.94
N LEU A 209 -17.15 16.33 3.05
CA LEU A 209 -16.70 16.76 4.40
C LEU A 209 -15.30 16.24 4.73
N ILE A 210 -15.00 14.97 4.43
CA ILE A 210 -13.66 14.39 4.63
C ILE A 210 -12.62 15.13 3.79
N ARG A 211 -12.88 15.32 2.48
CA ARG A 211 -11.95 16.01 1.56
C ARG A 211 -11.67 17.44 2.02
N ASP A 212 -12.70 18.16 2.44
CA ASP A 212 -12.56 19.58 2.79
C ASP A 212 -11.94 19.76 4.19
N HIS A 213 -12.16 18.83 5.13
CA HIS A 213 -11.36 18.74 6.35
C HIS A 213 -9.87 18.45 6.05
N MET A 214 -9.56 17.50 5.17
CA MET A 214 -8.17 17.21 4.78
C MET A 214 -7.46 18.43 4.17
N LYS A 215 -8.16 19.26 3.39
CA LYS A 215 -7.62 20.54 2.89
C LYS A 215 -7.31 21.51 4.02
N ASN A 216 -8.21 21.62 5.01
CA ASN A 216 -8.01 22.51 6.16
C ASN A 216 -6.82 22.08 7.02
N GLU A 217 -6.53 20.77 7.11
CA GLU A 217 -5.31 20.23 7.75
C GLU A 217 -4.06 20.30 6.84
N GLY A 218 -4.14 20.89 5.65
CA GLY A 218 -2.99 21.19 4.78
C GLY A 218 -2.82 20.29 3.54
N VAL A 219 -3.63 19.24 3.37
CA VAL A 219 -3.52 18.34 2.19
C VAL A 219 -3.94 19.07 0.92
N LYS A 220 -3.04 19.15 -0.05
CA LYS A 220 -3.31 19.78 -1.36
C LYS A 220 -4.13 18.82 -2.24
N PHE A 221 -5.01 19.36 -3.09
CA PHE A 221 -5.83 18.55 -4.02
C PHE A 221 -5.74 19.05 -5.46
N VAL A 222 -5.33 18.16 -6.35
CA VAL A 222 -5.36 18.35 -7.81
C VAL A 222 -6.57 17.58 -8.34
N ASN A 223 -7.69 18.29 -8.50
CA ASN A 223 -8.97 17.71 -8.91
C ASN A 223 -9.07 17.52 -10.43
N GLU A 224 -10.03 16.71 -10.86
CA GLU A 224 -10.38 16.44 -12.26
C GLU A 224 -9.21 16.08 -13.18
N SER A 225 -8.16 15.49 -12.62
CA SER A 225 -6.86 15.35 -13.29
C SER A 225 -6.41 13.90 -13.43
N VAL A 226 -5.67 13.61 -14.51
CA VAL A 226 -5.08 12.30 -14.80
C VAL A 226 -3.61 12.42 -15.20
N PRO A 227 -2.71 11.59 -14.64
CA PRO A 227 -1.29 11.60 -15.01
C PRO A 227 -1.10 11.09 -16.44
N LEU A 228 -0.12 11.67 -17.14
CA LEU A 228 0.24 11.35 -18.53
C LEU A 228 1.62 10.68 -18.63
N LYS A 229 2.58 11.06 -17.79
CA LYS A 229 3.90 10.43 -17.65
C LYS A 229 4.56 10.83 -16.33
N ILE A 230 5.48 10.00 -15.86
CA ILE A 230 6.41 10.30 -14.76
C ILE A 230 7.83 10.21 -15.31
N GLU A 231 8.66 11.19 -15.01
CA GLU A 231 10.05 11.29 -15.48
C GLU A 231 10.97 11.53 -14.29
N LYS A 232 11.97 10.66 -14.07
CA LYS A 232 12.98 10.90 -13.04
C LYS A 232 14.05 11.85 -13.56
N ASN A 233 14.43 12.84 -12.76
CA ASN A 233 15.58 13.68 -13.02
C ASN A 233 16.82 13.03 -12.39
N GLU A 234 17.71 12.49 -13.22
CA GLU A 234 18.87 11.74 -12.74
C GLU A 234 19.91 12.59 -11.96
N LYS A 235 19.86 13.93 -12.06
CA LYS A 235 20.75 14.81 -11.28
C LYS A 235 20.24 15.07 -9.86
N THR A 236 18.92 15.14 -9.67
CA THR A 236 18.29 15.52 -8.39
C THR A 236 17.54 14.39 -7.70
N GLY A 237 17.29 13.28 -8.41
CA GLY A 237 16.44 12.18 -7.93
C GLY A 237 14.93 12.46 -8.01
N LEU A 238 14.52 13.71 -8.21
CA LEU A 238 13.10 14.12 -8.20
C LEU A 238 12.30 13.50 -9.35
N LEU A 239 11.05 13.17 -9.04
CA LEU A 239 10.06 12.63 -9.96
C LEU A 239 9.17 13.77 -10.49
N TYR A 240 9.32 14.07 -11.77
CA TYR A 240 8.47 15.04 -12.45
C TYR A 240 7.22 14.34 -13.00
N VAL A 241 6.05 14.72 -12.51
CA VAL A 241 4.77 14.20 -12.98
C VAL A 241 4.15 15.21 -13.94
N THR A 242 3.83 14.76 -15.15
CA THR A 242 3.03 15.55 -16.10
C THR A 242 1.61 15.00 -16.09
N TRP A 243 0.60 15.84 -15.96
CA TRP A 243 -0.82 15.45 -15.99
C TRP A 243 -1.63 16.38 -16.90
N LYS A 244 -2.89 16.02 -17.14
CA LYS A 244 -3.89 16.91 -17.72
C LYS A 244 -5.14 16.98 -16.87
N ASP A 245 -5.82 18.11 -16.91
CA ASP A 245 -7.15 18.31 -16.36
C ASP A 245 -8.26 17.99 -17.39
N THR A 246 -9.52 18.26 -17.03
CA THR A 246 -10.72 18.13 -17.87
C THR A 246 -10.74 19.08 -19.07
N THR A 247 -9.99 20.18 -19.04
CA THR A 247 -9.85 21.13 -20.17
C THR A 247 -8.75 20.70 -21.16
N ASN A 248 -8.03 19.62 -20.87
CA ASN A 248 -6.79 19.17 -21.53
C ASN A 248 -5.59 20.11 -21.35
N HIS A 249 -5.64 21.06 -20.42
CA HIS A 249 -4.47 21.84 -20.03
C HIS A 249 -3.45 20.91 -19.38
N LYS A 250 -2.20 20.97 -19.86
CA LYS A 250 -1.10 20.12 -19.37
C LYS A 250 -0.34 20.85 -18.28
N LEU A 251 -0.26 20.23 -17.11
CA LEU A 251 0.41 20.74 -15.93
C LEU A 251 1.56 19.80 -15.53
N LYS A 252 2.57 20.34 -14.84
CA LYS A 252 3.77 19.61 -14.44
C LYS A 252 4.28 20.14 -13.08
N ASP A 253 4.65 19.24 -12.20
CA ASP A 253 5.29 19.52 -10.90
C ASP A 253 6.24 18.37 -10.53
N SER A 254 7.17 18.62 -9.60
CA SER A 254 8.13 17.65 -9.08
C SER A 254 7.78 17.19 -7.67
N PHE A 255 8.01 15.91 -7.41
CA PHE A 255 7.78 15.21 -6.14
C PHE A 255 8.99 14.35 -5.81
N GLU A 256 9.20 14.03 -4.53
CA GLU A 256 10.18 13.04 -4.10
C GLU A 256 9.59 11.63 -4.19
N THR A 257 8.30 11.49 -3.86
CA THR A 257 7.56 10.22 -3.94
C THR A 257 6.28 10.37 -4.74
N VAL A 258 5.97 9.36 -5.57
CA VAL A 258 4.67 9.23 -6.26
C VAL A 258 4.03 7.90 -5.86
N LEU A 259 2.93 7.98 -5.10
CA LEU A 259 2.19 6.82 -4.58
C LEU A 259 0.90 6.60 -5.37
N VAL A 260 0.71 5.40 -5.90
CA VAL A 260 -0.46 5.04 -6.70
C VAL A 260 -1.47 4.26 -5.86
N ALA A 261 -2.71 4.77 -5.82
CA ALA A 261 -3.83 4.21 -5.06
C ALA A 261 -5.14 4.16 -5.89
N ILE A 262 -5.02 3.85 -7.19
CA ILE A 262 -6.14 3.79 -8.17
C ILE A 262 -6.96 2.49 -8.12
N GLY A 263 -6.89 1.75 -7.01
CA GLY A 263 -7.59 0.48 -6.79
C GLY A 263 -6.69 -0.76 -6.93
N LYS A 264 -7.29 -1.95 -6.78
CA LYS A 264 -6.59 -3.24 -6.82
C LYS A 264 -7.08 -4.14 -7.97
N ALA A 265 -6.15 -4.87 -8.58
CA ALA A 265 -6.44 -5.94 -9.53
C ALA A 265 -6.57 -7.27 -8.76
N ARG A 266 -7.53 -8.10 -9.16
CA ARG A 266 -7.69 -9.46 -8.62
C ARG A 266 -6.58 -10.35 -9.20
N THR A 267 -6.03 -11.26 -8.40
CA THR A 267 -4.82 -12.04 -8.76
C THR A 267 -5.09 -13.35 -9.50
N TYR A 268 -6.33 -13.61 -9.94
CA TYR A 268 -6.74 -14.87 -10.57
C TYR A 268 -6.46 -14.97 -12.08
N SER A 269 -5.81 -14.00 -12.73
CA SER A 269 -5.58 -14.00 -14.19
C SER A 269 -4.59 -15.09 -14.68
N CYS A 270 -4.28 -16.07 -13.84
CA CYS A 270 -3.51 -17.28 -14.15
C CYS A 270 -4.18 -18.54 -13.57
N CYS A 271 -5.50 -18.49 -13.33
CA CYS A 271 -6.33 -19.63 -12.91
C CYS A 271 -7.02 -20.35 -14.08
N ASN A 272 -6.97 -19.77 -15.28
CA ASN A 272 -7.47 -20.32 -16.53
C ASN A 272 -6.27 -20.74 -17.40
#